data_AF-A0A1B0GLH5-F1
#
_entry.id   AF-A0A1B0GLH5-F1
#
_cell.length_a   1.000
_cell.length_b   1.000
_cell.length_c   1.000
_cell.angle_alpha   90.00
_cell.angle_beta   90.00
_cell.angle_gamma   90.00
#
_symmetry.space_group_name_H-M   'P 1'
#
loop_
_entity.id
_entity.type
_entity.pdbx_description
1 polymer ?
#
loop_
_entity_poly.entity_id
_entity_poly.type
_entity_poly.pdbx_seq_one_letter_code
_entity_poly.pdbx_strand_id
1 'polypeptide(L)'
;MERCVSYIGENASECVKTNAFLNLTKEGLIKLISSDYFCLEEEDVWRCVLAWAKNQAGVTQPTAHWTEEERVRVCQHLSGVISHVRLLQIDSKVFAEEVEPTGAVPMELSLERYRFAALSSAKAPQNPPVTNPAPTGEPDKRLQPRLLLNLFPGSVILKSDKLHLQSVLNGWFGAPKQMWKLAFRASAHGFSAVPFIVTVTV
;
A
#
# COMPACT_ATOMS: atom_id res chain seq x y z
N MET A 1 -20.19 0.93 -6.00
CA MET A 1 -19.00 0.16 -5.55
C MET A 1 -17.70 0.94 -5.73
N GLU A 2 -17.47 1.59 -6.88
CA GLU A 2 -16.23 2.37 -7.12
C GLU A 2 -15.98 3.49 -6.10
N ARG A 3 -17.02 4.25 -5.73
CA ARG A 3 -16.91 5.29 -4.67
C ARG A 3 -16.44 4.73 -3.32
N CYS A 4 -16.83 3.49 -2.98
CA CYS A 4 -16.41 2.83 -1.74
C CYS A 4 -14.94 2.43 -1.82
N VAL A 5 -14.49 1.89 -2.96
CA VAL A 5 -13.09 1.51 -3.20
C VAL A 5 -12.18 2.74 -3.12
N SER A 6 -12.57 3.86 -3.75
CA SER A 6 -11.81 5.12 -3.67
C SER A 6 -11.75 5.65 -2.24
N TYR A 7 -12.87 5.65 -1.50
CA TYR A 7 -12.88 6.12 -0.12
C TYR A 7 -12.00 5.26 0.79
N ILE A 8 -12.11 3.93 0.69
CA ILE A 8 -11.30 3.00 1.49
C ILE A 8 -9.82 3.16 1.13
N GLY A 9 -9.48 3.30 -0.16
CA GLY A 9 -8.10 3.52 -0.60
C GLY A 9 -7.48 4.79 -0.02
N GLU A 10 -8.21 5.90 -0.06
CA GLU A 10 -7.76 7.21 0.48
C GLU A 10 -7.68 7.25 2.02
N ASN A 11 -8.39 6.35 2.71
CA ASN A 11 -8.46 6.28 4.18
C ASN A 11 -8.00 4.92 4.71
N ALA A 12 -7.12 4.23 3.98
CA ALA A 12 -6.82 2.81 4.19
C ALA A 12 -6.33 2.52 5.61
N SER A 13 -5.45 3.35 6.17
CA SER A 13 -4.88 3.18 7.53
C SER A 13 -5.94 3.09 8.63
N GLU A 14 -7.08 3.79 8.47
CA GLU A 14 -8.17 3.76 9.43
C GLU A 14 -9.18 2.66 9.10
N CYS A 15 -9.47 2.47 7.80
CA CYS A 15 -10.42 1.46 7.36
C CYS A 15 -9.97 0.04 7.70
N VAL A 16 -8.68 -0.30 7.53
CA VAL A 16 -8.17 -1.67 7.78
C VAL A 16 -8.29 -2.13 9.23
N LYS A 17 -8.42 -1.19 10.18
CA LYS A 17 -8.59 -1.47 11.60
C LYS A 17 -10.04 -1.82 11.97
N THR A 18 -10.99 -1.59 11.05
CA THR A 18 -12.42 -1.74 11.33
C THR A 18 -12.89 -3.18 11.13
N ASN A 19 -13.89 -3.59 11.92
CA ASN A 19 -14.60 -4.86 11.68
C ASN A 19 -15.25 -4.93 10.29
N ALA A 20 -15.63 -3.79 9.71
CA ALA A 20 -16.18 -3.76 8.36
C ALA A 20 -15.17 -4.25 7.31
N PHE A 21 -13.88 -3.91 7.48
CA PHE A 21 -12.83 -4.40 6.60
C PHE A 21 -12.61 -5.91 6.76
N LEU A 22 -12.61 -6.42 7.99
CA LEU A 22 -12.47 -7.86 8.26
C LEU A 22 -13.60 -8.71 7.68
N ASN A 23 -14.77 -8.12 7.44
CA ASN A 23 -15.95 -8.76 6.87
C ASN A 23 -16.10 -8.56 5.35
N LEU A 24 -15.09 -8.01 4.66
CA LEU A 24 -15.10 -7.91 3.21
C LEU A 24 -15.15 -9.29 2.56
N THR A 25 -15.83 -9.39 1.41
CA THR A 25 -15.73 -10.58 0.57
C THR A 25 -14.33 -10.68 -0.03
N LYS A 26 -13.92 -11.88 -0.44
CA LYS A 26 -12.63 -12.13 -1.08
C LYS A 26 -12.42 -11.24 -2.30
N GLU A 27 -13.44 -11.11 -3.14
CA GLU A 27 -13.43 -10.27 -4.35
C GLU A 27 -13.33 -8.79 -4.00
N GLY A 28 -14.01 -8.36 -2.93
CA GLY A 28 -13.93 -6.99 -2.43
C GLY A 28 -12.53 -6.65 -1.94
N LEU A 29 -11.91 -7.56 -1.19
CA LEU A 29 -10.52 -7.40 -0.73
C LEU A 29 -9.56 -7.36 -1.92
N ILE A 30 -9.64 -8.32 -2.85
CA ILE A 30 -8.81 -8.36 -4.07
C ILE A 30 -8.93 -7.05 -4.84
N LYS A 31 -10.14 -6.53 -5.03
CA LYS A 31 -10.35 -5.26 -5.74
C LYS A 31 -9.66 -4.07 -5.04
N LEU A 32 -9.67 -4.05 -3.70
CA LEU A 32 -8.99 -3.02 -2.92
C LEU A 32 -7.46 -3.14 -3.05
N ILE A 33 -6.90 -4.31 -2.76
CA ILE A 33 -5.45 -4.53 -2.78
C ILE A 33 -4.89 -4.70 -4.20
N SER A 34 -5.71 -4.70 -5.24
CA SER A 34 -5.22 -4.56 -6.63
C SER A 34 -5.03 -3.10 -7.03
N SER A 35 -5.64 -2.16 -6.29
CA SER A 35 -5.59 -0.74 -6.60
C SER A 35 -4.24 -0.13 -6.24
N ASP A 36 -3.67 0.66 -7.15
CA ASP A 36 -2.50 1.51 -6.87
C ASP A 36 -2.81 2.61 -5.83
N TYR A 37 -4.10 2.92 -5.64
CA TYR A 37 -4.60 3.96 -4.73
C TYR A 37 -4.99 3.43 -3.34
N PHE A 38 -4.58 2.20 -3.00
CA PHE A 38 -4.73 1.69 -1.64
C PHE A 38 -3.54 2.16 -0.81
N CYS A 39 -3.71 3.28 -0.11
CA CYS A 39 -2.62 4.06 0.49
C CYS A 39 -2.02 3.41 1.75
N LEU A 40 -1.31 2.30 1.58
CA LEU A 40 -0.56 1.58 2.61
C LEU A 40 0.81 1.14 2.08
N GLU A 41 1.76 1.03 3.00
CA GLU A 41 3.01 0.28 2.78
C GLU A 41 2.70 -1.20 2.59
N GLU A 42 3.50 -1.92 1.79
CA GLU A 42 3.19 -3.32 1.45
C GLU A 42 3.28 -4.25 2.65
N GLU A 43 4.09 -3.91 3.67
CA GLU A 43 4.06 -4.57 4.98
C GLU A 43 2.67 -4.47 5.63
N ASP A 44 2.04 -3.29 5.57
CA ASP A 44 0.72 -3.06 6.15
C ASP A 44 -0.41 -3.66 5.30
N VAL A 45 -0.25 -3.68 3.98
CA VAL A 45 -1.12 -4.45 3.08
C VAL A 45 -1.08 -5.93 3.46
N TRP A 46 0.11 -6.50 3.65
CA TRP A 46 0.27 -7.88 4.09
C TRP A 46 -0.44 -8.11 5.44
N ARG A 47 -0.16 -7.27 6.45
CA ARG A 47 -0.76 -7.42 7.78
C ARG A 47 -2.28 -7.32 7.77
N CYS A 48 -2.87 -6.41 7.00
CA CYS A 48 -4.33 -6.30 6.92
C CYS A 48 -4.96 -7.49 6.17
N VAL A 49 -4.30 -7.99 5.12
CA VAL A 49 -4.73 -9.20 4.40
C VAL A 49 -4.66 -10.43 5.30
N LEU A 50 -3.58 -10.57 6.07
CA LEU A 50 -3.40 -11.65 7.04
C LEU A 50 -4.45 -11.57 8.15
N ALA A 51 -4.73 -10.38 8.69
CA ALA A 51 -5.77 -10.17 9.69
C ALA A 51 -7.17 -10.53 9.14
N TRP A 52 -7.48 -10.14 7.90
CA TRP A 52 -8.70 -10.57 7.22
C TRP A 52 -8.77 -12.09 7.09
N ALA A 53 -7.73 -12.75 6.59
CA ALA A 53 -7.71 -14.20 6.38
C ALA A 53 -7.86 -14.97 7.70
N LYS A 54 -7.21 -14.50 8.76
CA LYS A 54 -7.37 -14.99 10.14
C LYS A 54 -8.82 -14.88 10.61
N ASN A 55 -9.45 -13.72 10.41
CA ASN A 55 -10.85 -13.50 10.77
C ASN A 55 -11.79 -14.46 10.01
N GLN A 56 -11.58 -14.64 8.70
CA GLN A 56 -12.37 -15.57 7.89
C GLN A 56 -12.19 -17.03 8.32
N ALA A 57 -10.97 -17.41 8.73
CA ALA A 57 -10.65 -18.75 9.21
C ALA A 57 -11.05 -19.01 10.68
N GLY A 58 -11.52 -17.99 11.40
CA GLY A 58 -11.82 -18.07 12.83
C GLY A 58 -10.58 -18.21 13.74
N VAL A 59 -9.40 -17.77 13.28
CA VAL A 59 -8.13 -17.92 14.00
C VAL A 59 -7.72 -16.59 14.63
N THR A 60 -7.59 -16.55 15.94
CA THR A 60 -7.22 -15.31 16.67
C THR A 60 -5.75 -15.28 17.10
N GLN A 61 -5.16 -16.45 17.32
CA GLN A 61 -3.82 -16.57 17.88
C GLN A 61 -2.67 -16.15 16.93
N PRO A 62 -1.49 -15.80 17.45
CA PRO A 62 -0.32 -15.44 16.65
C PRO A 62 0.16 -16.60 15.76
N THR A 63 0.77 -16.27 14.61
CA THR A 63 1.24 -17.24 13.60
C THR A 63 2.15 -18.34 14.16
N ALA A 64 2.99 -18.00 15.15
CA ALA A 64 3.90 -18.95 15.80
C ALA A 64 3.19 -20.08 16.56
N HIS A 65 1.92 -19.91 16.93
CA HIS A 65 1.15 -20.86 17.73
C HIS A 65 0.11 -21.63 16.92
N TRP A 66 0.06 -21.43 15.60
CA TRP A 66 -0.94 -22.09 14.75
C TRP A 66 -0.77 -23.60 14.76
N THR A 67 -1.89 -24.31 14.87
CA THR A 67 -1.92 -25.73 14.51
C THR A 67 -1.83 -25.88 12.99
N GLU A 68 -1.54 -27.09 12.52
CA GLU A 68 -1.48 -27.34 11.07
C GLU A 68 -2.86 -27.12 10.41
N GLU A 69 -3.94 -27.49 11.10
CA GLU A 69 -5.30 -27.29 10.61
C GLU A 69 -5.64 -25.80 10.48
N GLU A 70 -5.23 -24.98 11.44
CA GLU A 70 -5.42 -23.52 11.38
C GLU A 70 -4.60 -22.90 10.26
N ARG A 71 -3.33 -23.30 10.12
CA ARG A 71 -2.46 -22.86 9.03
C ARG A 71 -3.10 -23.15 7.68
N VAL A 72 -3.59 -24.37 7.46
CA VAL A 72 -4.27 -24.77 6.23
C VAL A 72 -5.51 -23.91 5.97
N ARG A 73 -6.38 -23.68 6.98
CA ARG A 73 -7.57 -22.82 6.82
C ARG A 73 -7.21 -21.40 6.44
N VAL A 74 -6.23 -20.78 7.12
CA VAL A 74 -5.80 -19.41 6.79
C VAL A 74 -5.20 -19.35 5.38
N CYS A 75 -4.35 -20.31 5.01
CA CYS A 75 -3.76 -20.40 3.67
C CYS A 75 -4.81 -20.59 2.57
N GLN A 76 -5.91 -21.31 2.84
CA GLN A 76 -7.03 -21.42 1.90
C GLN A 76 -7.67 -20.06 1.59
N HIS A 77 -7.82 -19.19 2.60
CA HIS A 77 -8.34 -17.83 2.38
C HIS A 77 -7.33 -16.93 1.66
N LEU A 78 -6.04 -17.06 1.96
CA LEU A 78 -4.96 -16.31 1.30
C LEU A 78 -4.74 -16.73 -0.16
N SER A 79 -5.10 -17.96 -0.52
CA SER A 79 -4.98 -18.47 -1.90
C SER A 79 -5.69 -17.56 -2.90
N GLY A 80 -4.97 -17.10 -3.91
CA GLY A 80 -5.46 -16.14 -4.92
C GLY A 80 -5.59 -14.69 -4.45
N VAL A 81 -5.53 -14.40 -3.15
CA VAL A 81 -5.39 -13.02 -2.63
C VAL A 81 -3.91 -12.61 -2.64
N ILE A 82 -3.03 -13.56 -2.30
CA ILE A 82 -1.58 -13.34 -2.17
C ILE A 82 -0.92 -12.81 -3.45
N SER A 83 -1.43 -13.18 -4.62
CA SER A 83 -0.93 -12.70 -5.93
C SER A 83 -1.14 -11.21 -6.16
N HIS A 84 -1.97 -10.55 -5.34
CA HIS A 84 -2.23 -9.11 -5.42
C HIS A 84 -1.41 -8.30 -4.39
N VAL A 85 -0.69 -8.96 -3.50
CA VAL A 85 0.28 -8.36 -2.57
C VAL A 85 1.63 -8.25 -3.28
N ARG A 86 2.28 -7.08 -3.23
CA ARG A 86 3.55 -6.86 -3.95
C ARG A 86 4.71 -7.36 -3.11
N LEU A 87 4.86 -8.69 -3.01
CA LEU A 87 5.85 -9.36 -2.14
C LEU A 87 7.29 -8.86 -2.32
N LEU A 88 7.67 -8.43 -3.52
CA LEU A 88 9.01 -7.89 -3.83
C LEU A 88 9.30 -6.55 -3.14
N GLN A 89 8.26 -5.87 -2.64
CA GLN A 89 8.38 -4.58 -1.98
C GLN A 89 8.28 -4.67 -0.46
N ILE A 90 7.95 -5.84 0.09
CA ILE A 90 7.94 -6.06 1.53
C ILE A 90 9.40 -6.13 2.02
N ASP A 91 9.70 -5.39 3.09
CA ASP A 91 11.01 -5.42 3.74
C ASP A 91 11.52 -6.85 4.03
N SER A 92 12.84 -7.03 3.89
CA SER A 92 13.56 -8.30 4.08
C SER A 92 13.20 -8.98 5.40
N LYS A 93 13.19 -8.22 6.50
CA LYS A 93 12.89 -8.73 7.83
C LYS A 93 11.42 -9.07 7.97
N VAL A 94 10.52 -8.18 7.55
CA VAL A 94 9.07 -8.42 7.65
C VAL A 94 8.65 -9.67 6.90
N PHE A 95 9.19 -9.90 5.71
CA PHE A 95 8.87 -11.12 4.98
C PHE A 95 9.37 -12.39 5.68
N ALA A 96 10.61 -12.40 6.19
CA ALA A 96 11.17 -13.57 6.87
C ALA A 96 10.46 -13.87 8.19
N GLU A 97 10.05 -12.83 8.94
CA GLU A 97 9.44 -12.99 10.26
C GLU A 97 7.91 -13.12 10.23
N GLU A 98 7.23 -12.50 9.26
CA GLU A 98 5.77 -12.44 9.21
C GLU A 98 5.16 -13.19 8.01
N VAL A 99 5.79 -13.17 6.84
CA VAL A 99 5.21 -13.72 5.59
C VAL A 99 5.54 -15.19 5.42
N GLU A 100 6.83 -15.52 5.35
CA GLU A 100 7.35 -16.88 5.12
C GLU A 100 6.80 -17.91 6.13
N PRO A 101 6.70 -17.62 7.45
CA PRO A 101 6.20 -18.59 8.43
C PRO A 101 4.74 -19.00 8.24
N THR A 102 3.95 -18.24 7.46
CA THR A 102 2.58 -18.63 7.15
C THR A 102 2.51 -19.82 6.20
N GLY A 103 3.54 -20.04 5.38
CA GLY A 103 3.52 -21.04 4.31
C GLY A 103 2.56 -20.69 3.15
N ALA A 104 1.99 -19.48 3.13
CA ALA A 104 1.02 -19.07 2.11
C ALA A 104 1.68 -18.67 0.77
N VAL A 105 2.99 -18.42 0.77
CA VAL A 105 3.76 -18.03 -0.42
C VAL A 105 4.45 -19.27 -1.01
N PRO A 106 4.19 -19.62 -2.28
CA PRO A 106 4.90 -20.69 -2.99
C PRO A 106 6.41 -20.50 -2.96
N MET A 107 7.15 -21.61 -2.91
CA MET A 107 8.61 -21.64 -2.83
C MET A 107 9.25 -20.83 -3.96
N GLU A 108 8.70 -20.90 -5.17
CA GLU A 108 9.21 -20.20 -6.35
C GLU A 108 9.17 -18.68 -6.17
N LEU A 109 8.08 -18.16 -5.59
CA LEU A 109 7.93 -16.73 -5.32
C LEU A 109 8.84 -16.27 -4.17
N SER A 110 9.00 -17.09 -3.14
CA SER A 110 9.96 -16.82 -2.06
C SER A 110 11.39 -16.74 -2.60
N LEU A 111 11.79 -17.67 -3.48
CA LEU A 111 13.11 -17.67 -4.12
C LEU A 111 13.31 -16.45 -5.05
N GLU A 112 12.31 -16.09 -5.86
CA GLU A 112 12.35 -14.89 -6.70
C GLU A 112 12.61 -13.64 -5.83
N ARG A 113 11.86 -13.51 -4.73
CA ARG A 113 11.96 -12.39 -3.80
C ARG A 113 13.34 -12.31 -3.14
N TYR A 114 13.87 -13.43 -2.63
CA TYR A 114 15.21 -13.45 -2.03
C TYR A 114 16.30 -13.06 -3.02
N ARG A 115 16.22 -13.55 -4.28
CA ARG A 115 17.15 -13.13 -5.35
C ARG A 115 17.07 -11.64 -5.61
N PHE A 116 15.86 -11.10 -5.69
CA PHE A 116 15.65 -9.67 -5.90
C PHE A 116 16.27 -8.83 -4.78
N ALA A 117 16.05 -9.18 -3.51
CA ALA A 117 16.61 -8.48 -2.35
C ALA A 117 18.16 -8.57 -2.27
N ALA A 118 18.73 -9.71 -2.63
CA ALA A 118 20.19 -9.88 -2.67
C ALA A 118 20.84 -9.04 -3.79
N LEU A 119 20.21 -8.97 -4.96
CA LEU A 119 20.74 -8.20 -6.10
C LEU A 119 20.53 -6.68 -5.94
N SER A 120 19.46 -6.26 -5.27
CA SER A 120 19.21 -4.84 -5.00
C SER A 120 20.15 -4.30 -3.92
N SER A 121 20.45 -5.09 -2.89
CA SER A 121 21.44 -4.71 -1.86
C SER A 121 22.87 -4.64 -2.39
N ALA A 122 23.22 -5.45 -3.39
CA ALA A 122 24.52 -5.41 -4.06
C ALA A 122 24.74 -4.16 -4.94
N LYS A 123 23.70 -3.35 -5.22
CA LYS A 123 23.72 -2.27 -6.22
C LYS A 123 23.98 -0.84 -5.70
N ALA A 124 24.42 -0.62 -4.46
CA ALA A 124 24.74 0.71 -3.93
C ALA A 124 26.22 0.89 -3.55
N PRO A 125 26.91 2.03 -3.85
CA PRO A 125 26.75 2.98 -4.95
C PRO A 125 27.94 2.88 -5.94
N GLN A 126 27.67 2.71 -7.23
CA GLN A 126 28.59 3.16 -8.27
C GLN A 126 27.84 4.09 -9.22
N ASN A 127 28.48 5.23 -9.53
CA ASN A 127 28.03 6.28 -10.44
C ASN A 127 27.26 5.71 -11.64
N PRO A 128 26.19 6.36 -12.12
CA PRO A 128 25.41 5.84 -13.22
C PRO A 128 26.27 5.77 -14.49
N PRO A 129 26.47 4.60 -15.11
CA PRO A 129 26.93 4.55 -16.48
C PRO A 129 25.79 5.07 -17.35
N VAL A 130 26.03 6.22 -17.96
CA VAL A 130 25.25 6.72 -19.09
C VAL A 130 25.45 5.71 -20.21
N THR A 131 24.46 4.84 -20.44
CA THR A 131 24.07 4.20 -21.70
C THR A 131 23.31 2.91 -21.40
N ASN A 132 21.97 3.00 -21.42
CA ASN A 132 21.12 1.95 -21.96
C ASN A 132 19.75 2.57 -22.28
N PRO A 133 19.21 2.36 -23.49
CA PRO A 133 17.88 2.84 -23.83
C PRO A 133 16.86 2.16 -22.92
N ALA A 134 15.94 2.95 -22.36
CA ALA A 134 14.87 2.48 -21.49
C ALA A 134 14.10 1.32 -22.18
N PRO A 135 13.88 0.19 -21.50
CA PRO A 135 13.07 -0.88 -22.06
C PRO A 135 11.64 -0.36 -22.27
N THR A 136 11.13 -0.50 -23.49
CA THR A 136 9.79 -0.12 -23.96
C THR A 136 8.68 -1.07 -23.46
N GLY A 137 8.85 -1.65 -22.27
CA GLY A 137 7.83 -2.48 -21.60
C GLY A 137 7.06 -1.67 -20.56
N GLU A 138 5.78 -1.99 -20.35
CA GLU A 138 5.06 -1.50 -19.17
C GLU A 138 5.85 -1.86 -17.91
N PRO A 139 6.03 -0.93 -16.96
CA PRO A 139 6.78 -1.20 -15.74
C PRO A 139 6.10 -2.33 -14.93
N ASP A 140 6.88 -3.31 -14.46
CA ASP A 140 6.37 -4.43 -13.66
C ASP A 140 5.66 -3.90 -12.40
N LYS A 141 4.34 -4.03 -12.35
CA LYS A 141 3.49 -3.56 -11.25
C LYS A 141 3.90 -4.11 -9.89
N ARG A 142 4.55 -5.29 -9.86
CA ARG A 142 5.06 -5.92 -8.62
C ARG A 142 6.22 -5.13 -8.01
N LEU A 143 6.89 -4.30 -8.80
CA LEU A 143 8.02 -3.46 -8.39
C LEU A 143 7.61 -2.02 -8.08
N GLN A 144 6.38 -1.63 -8.41
CA GLN A 144 5.89 -0.28 -8.23
C GLN A 144 5.24 -0.12 -6.86
N PRO A 145 5.66 0.85 -6.03
CA PRO A 145 5.00 1.09 -4.75
C PRO A 145 3.57 1.56 -4.99
N ARG A 146 2.66 1.21 -4.08
CA ARG A 146 1.34 1.87 -4.03
C ARG A 146 1.54 3.35 -3.73
N LEU A 147 0.54 4.17 -4.05
CA LEU A 147 0.53 5.58 -3.64
C LEU A 147 0.45 5.65 -2.12
N LEU A 148 1.62 5.82 -1.50
CA LEU A 148 1.88 5.51 -0.09
C LEU A 148 1.14 6.37 0.92
N LEU A 149 0.71 7.58 0.58
CA LEU A 149 0.00 8.43 1.52
C LEU A 149 -0.98 9.32 0.76
N ASN A 150 -2.19 9.45 1.33
CA ASN A 150 -2.98 10.64 1.13
C ASN A 150 -2.38 11.77 1.98
N LEU A 151 -1.36 12.44 1.44
CA LEU A 151 -0.63 13.54 2.05
C LEU A 151 -1.50 14.80 2.23
N PHE A 152 -2.62 14.89 1.51
CA PHE A 152 -3.55 16.04 1.55
C PHE A 152 -4.97 15.61 1.97
N PRO A 153 -5.15 15.09 3.18
CA PRO A 153 -6.46 14.65 3.67
C PRO A 153 -7.48 15.78 3.60
N GLY A 154 -8.67 15.47 3.07
CA GLY A 154 -9.76 16.44 2.92
C GLY A 154 -9.67 17.36 1.69
N SER A 155 -8.57 17.30 0.92
CA SER A 155 -8.46 17.95 -0.39
C SER A 155 -9.49 17.37 -1.35
N VAL A 156 -10.23 18.20 -2.08
CA VAL A 156 -11.14 17.78 -3.16
C VAL A 156 -10.47 17.69 -4.53
N ILE A 157 -9.22 18.17 -4.62
CA ILE A 157 -8.46 18.29 -5.86
C ILE A 157 -7.47 17.13 -6.00
N LEU A 158 -6.80 16.79 -4.91
CA LEU A 158 -5.75 15.77 -4.86
C LEU A 158 -6.32 14.44 -4.37
N LYS A 159 -7.23 13.88 -5.18
CA LYS A 159 -7.95 12.63 -4.90
C LYS A 159 -7.78 11.65 -6.04
N SER A 160 -7.98 10.36 -5.76
CA SER A 160 -8.03 9.30 -6.78
C SER A 160 -6.89 9.40 -7.83
N ASP A 161 -7.22 9.63 -9.10
CA ASP A 161 -6.29 9.73 -10.23
C ASP A 161 -5.26 10.85 -10.09
N LYS A 162 -5.52 11.85 -9.24
CA LYS A 162 -4.66 13.00 -8.99
C LYS A 162 -3.80 12.85 -7.73
N LEU A 163 -3.84 11.71 -7.03
CA LEU A 163 -2.99 11.44 -5.87
C LEU A 163 -1.50 11.51 -6.22
N HIS A 164 -1.11 11.16 -7.44
CA HIS A 164 0.28 11.27 -7.89
C HIS A 164 0.81 12.72 -7.88
N LEU A 165 -0.07 13.73 -7.97
CA LEU A 165 0.34 15.14 -7.90
C LEU A 165 0.75 15.58 -6.49
N GLN A 166 0.42 14.78 -5.45
CA GLN A 166 0.81 15.08 -4.08
C GLN A 166 2.34 15.05 -3.89
N SER A 167 3.03 14.16 -4.59
CA SER A 167 4.50 14.08 -4.54
C SER A 167 5.14 15.29 -5.24
N VAL A 168 4.55 15.77 -6.34
CA VAL A 168 4.99 16.99 -7.04
C VAL A 168 4.86 18.19 -6.11
N LEU A 169 3.70 18.34 -5.45
CA LEU A 169 3.46 19.42 -4.50
C LEU A 169 4.43 19.36 -3.31
N ASN A 170 4.58 18.19 -2.68
CA ASN A 170 5.53 18.02 -1.58
C ASN A 170 6.98 18.28 -2.01
N GLY A 171 7.34 17.94 -3.25
CA GLY A 171 8.64 18.24 -3.83
C GLY A 171 8.94 19.74 -3.90
N TRP A 172 7.93 20.59 -4.14
CA TRP A 172 8.10 22.05 -4.11
C TRP A 172 8.45 22.60 -2.73
N PHE A 173 8.00 21.92 -1.66
CA PHE A 173 8.25 22.31 -0.26
C PHE A 173 9.46 21.61 0.35
N GLY A 174 10.18 20.76 -0.41
CA GLY A 174 11.40 20.08 0.05
C GLY A 174 11.16 18.93 1.04
N ALA A 175 9.91 18.59 1.35
CA ALA A 175 9.53 17.53 2.28
C ALA A 175 8.62 16.49 1.60
N PRO A 176 9.18 15.49 0.90
CA PRO A 176 8.42 14.60 -0.01
C PRO A 176 7.31 13.80 0.68
N LYS A 177 7.43 13.54 1.99
CA LYS A 177 6.47 12.76 2.78
C LYS A 177 5.69 13.60 3.81
N GLN A 178 5.68 14.93 3.69
CA GLN A 178 4.94 15.78 4.63
C GLN A 178 3.42 15.60 4.49
N MET A 179 2.75 15.42 5.62
CA MET A 179 1.29 15.44 5.70
C MET A 179 0.78 16.87 5.90
N TRP A 180 -0.31 17.18 5.20
CA TRP A 180 -0.95 18.48 5.24
C TRP A 180 -2.22 18.44 6.07
N LYS A 181 -2.47 19.51 6.81
CA LYS A 181 -3.73 19.70 7.54
C LYS A 181 -4.54 20.77 6.83
N LEU A 182 -5.81 20.47 6.54
CA LEU A 182 -6.74 21.47 6.02
C LEU A 182 -6.99 22.53 7.11
N ALA A 183 -6.45 23.73 6.94
CA ALA A 183 -6.66 24.84 7.86
C ALA A 183 -7.99 25.57 7.59
N PHE A 184 -8.29 25.84 6.32
CA PHE A 184 -9.48 26.60 5.92
C PHE A 184 -10.14 26.01 4.68
N ARG A 185 -11.47 26.14 4.62
CA ARG A 185 -12.28 25.76 3.46
C ARG A 185 -13.13 26.96 3.04
N ALA A 186 -12.93 27.46 1.83
CA ALA A 186 -13.62 28.64 1.32
C ALA A 186 -15.15 28.54 1.44
N SER A 187 -15.71 27.38 1.05
CA SER A 187 -17.15 27.12 1.10
C SER A 187 -17.77 27.03 2.50
N ALA A 188 -16.95 26.88 3.55
CA ALA A 188 -17.43 26.81 4.94
C ALA A 188 -17.11 28.08 5.75
N HIS A 189 -16.07 28.82 5.38
CA HIS A 189 -15.55 29.96 6.14
C HIS A 189 -15.78 31.32 5.45
N GLY A 190 -16.62 31.37 4.43
CA GLY A 190 -17.06 32.63 3.80
C GLY A 190 -15.98 33.34 2.98
N PHE A 191 -14.91 32.64 2.56
CA PHE A 191 -13.90 33.23 1.69
C PHE A 191 -14.42 33.32 0.24
N SER A 192 -14.47 34.55 -0.30
CA SER A 192 -14.67 34.80 -1.73
C SER A 192 -13.47 34.28 -2.54
N ALA A 193 -13.64 33.96 -3.83
CA ALA A 193 -12.52 33.57 -4.70
C ALA A 193 -11.57 34.74 -5.03
N VAL A 194 -12.02 35.98 -4.80
CA VAL A 194 -11.32 37.21 -5.20
C VAL A 194 -10.05 37.57 -4.37
N PRO A 195 -9.92 37.24 -3.06
CA PRO A 195 -8.75 37.59 -2.26
C PRO A 195 -7.78 36.42 -2.01
N PHE A 196 -7.84 35.30 -2.76
CA PHE A 196 -6.92 34.17 -2.57
C PHE A 196 -5.47 34.53 -2.94
N ILE A 197 -4.74 35.11 -2.00
CA ILE A 197 -3.27 35.18 -2.00
C ILE A 197 -2.79 33.96 -1.21
N VAL A 198 -2.07 33.05 -1.86
CA VAL A 198 -1.43 31.92 -1.18
C VAL A 198 -0.25 32.46 -0.37
N THR A 199 -0.47 32.78 0.90
CA THR A 199 0.62 33.07 1.83
C THR A 199 1.15 31.76 2.40
N VAL A 200 2.27 31.29 1.85
CA VAL A 200 3.13 30.31 2.49
C VAL A 200 3.98 31.05 3.52
N THR A 201 3.69 30.85 4.80
CA THR A 201 4.66 31.20 5.86
C THR A 201 5.66 30.06 5.99
N VAL A 202 6.94 30.42 5.82
CA VAL A 202 8.13 29.56 5.91
C VAL A 202 8.37 29.11 7.35
#